data_AF-A0A2V8TCN5-F1
#
_entry.id   AF-A0A2V8TCN5-F1
#
_cell.length_a   1.000
_cell.length_b   1.000
_cell.length_c   1.000
_cell.angle_alpha   90.00
_cell.angle_beta   90.00
_cell.angle_gamma   90.00
#
_symmetry.space_group_name_H-M   'P 1'
#
loop_
_entity.id
_entity.type
_entity.pdbx_description
1 polymer ?
#
loop_
_entity_poly.entity_id
_entity_poly.type
_entity_poly.pdbx_seq_one_letter_code
_entity_poly.pdbx_strand_id
1 'polypeptide(L)'
;MLLRFEGYDLDRLVGAARLANVQNRLGFVAALARAVAERSALLSHRSGALRALADALEPYRLAREDGFWQERISARMRAWVLANRSAAAEHWNMLTDLAPEHLPYASSG
;
A
#
# COMPACT_ATOMS: atom_id res chain seq x y z
N MET A 1 6.23 7.66 3.55
CA MET A 1 6.63 6.98 4.80
C MET A 1 7.54 5.77 4.52
N LEU A 2 7.14 4.74 3.76
CA LEU A 2 8.04 3.60 3.41
C LEU A 2 9.22 3.93 2.50
N LEU A 3 9.11 4.98 1.68
CA LEU A 3 10.19 5.45 0.80
C LEU A 3 11.42 5.98 1.57
N ARG A 4 11.30 6.24 2.88
CA ARG A 4 12.37 6.79 3.73
C ARG A 4 12.90 5.80 4.78
N PHE A 5 12.32 4.60 4.91
CA PHE A 5 12.75 3.60 5.90
C PHE A 5 13.64 2.55 5.25
N GLU A 6 14.94 2.57 5.55
CA GLU A 6 15.91 1.61 5.04
C GLU A 6 16.25 0.53 6.09
N GLY A 7 16.67 -0.67 5.64
CA GLY A 7 17.23 -1.70 6.52
C GLY A 7 16.25 -2.39 7.48
N TYR A 8 14.95 -2.41 7.18
CA TYR A 8 14.00 -3.17 8.00
C TYR A 8 14.19 -4.69 7.81
N ASP A 9 14.10 -5.43 8.92
CA ASP A 9 13.99 -6.88 8.89
C ASP A 9 12.61 -7.25 8.35
N LEU A 10 12.61 -7.85 7.15
CA LEU A 10 11.40 -8.17 6.40
C LEU A 10 10.48 -9.13 7.18
N ASP A 11 11.05 -10.15 7.82
CA ASP A 11 10.27 -11.16 8.55
C ASP A 11 9.65 -10.56 9.81
N ARG A 12 10.39 -9.69 10.52
CA ARG A 12 9.83 -8.96 11.66
C ARG A 12 8.71 -8.03 11.26
N LEU A 13 8.85 -7.33 10.14
CA LEU A 13 7.83 -6.40 9.66
C LEU A 13 6.55 -7.15 9.23
N VAL A 14 6.69 -8.27 8.51
CA VAL A 14 5.56 -9.13 8.15
C VAL A 14 4.90 -9.73 9.39
N GLY A 15 5.70 -10.21 10.35
CA GLY A 15 5.20 -10.71 11.63
C GLY A 15 4.39 -9.67 12.40
N ALA A 16 4.91 -8.45 12.53
CA ALA A 16 4.21 -7.35 13.19
C ALA A 16 2.92 -6.95 12.45
N ALA A 17 2.96 -6.89 11.11
CA ALA A 17 1.79 -6.56 10.30
C ALA A 17 0.66 -7.59 10.48
N ARG A 18 1.00 -8.88 10.55
CA ARG A 18 0.05 -9.97 10.80
C ARG A 18 -0.55 -9.88 12.20
N LEU A 19 0.27 -9.66 13.22
CA LEU A 19 -0.21 -9.52 14.61
C LEU A 19 -1.19 -8.34 14.76
N ALA A 20 -0.93 -7.25 14.05
CA ALA A 20 -1.80 -6.07 14.04
C ALA A 20 -2.97 -6.17 13.04
N ASN A 21 -3.07 -7.23 12.23
CA ASN A 21 -4.05 -7.39 11.15
C ASN A 21 -4.05 -6.24 10.12
N VAL A 22 -2.88 -5.69 9.81
CA VAL A 22 -2.68 -4.57 8.87
C VAL A 22 -1.90 -4.98 7.61
N GLN A 23 -1.78 -6.29 7.33
CA GLN A 23 -1.04 -6.77 6.16
C GLN A 23 -1.59 -6.25 4.83
N ASN A 24 -2.91 -6.09 4.71
CA ASN A 24 -3.55 -5.54 3.51
C ASN A 24 -3.16 -4.07 3.30
N ARG A 25 -3.24 -3.28 4.37
CA ARG A 25 -2.77 -1.89 4.37
C ARG A 25 -1.30 -1.78 4.04
N LEU A 26 -0.45 -2.60 4.66
CA LEU A 26 0.98 -2.56 4.42
C LEU A 26 1.33 -2.99 2.99
N GLY A 27 0.70 -4.04 2.48
CA GLY A 27 0.86 -4.52 1.11
C GLY A 27 0.43 -3.47 0.07
N PHE A 28 -0.69 -2.80 0.31
CA PHE A 28 -1.15 -1.68 -0.52
C PHE A 28 -0.14 -0.52 -0.52
N VAL A 29 0.32 -0.08 0.66
CA VAL A 29 1.29 1.03 0.73
C VAL A 29 2.63 0.64 0.10
N ALA A 30 3.06 -0.62 0.23
CA ALA A 30 4.26 -1.13 -0.44
C ALA A 30 4.12 -1.12 -1.96
N ALA A 31 2.97 -1.58 -2.50
CA ALA A 31 2.67 -1.54 -3.93
C ALA A 31 2.59 -0.11 -4.47
N LEU A 32 1.94 0.79 -3.73
CA LEU A 32 1.83 2.21 -4.08
C LEU A 32 3.20 2.90 -4.07
N ALA A 33 4.00 2.67 -3.03
CA ALA A 33 5.35 3.20 -2.93
C ALA A 33 6.27 2.64 -4.02
N ARG A 34 6.11 1.36 -4.40
CA ARG A 34 6.85 0.75 -5.50
C ARG A 34 6.55 1.44 -6.83
N ALA A 35 5.28 1.63 -7.16
CA ALA A 35 4.88 2.31 -8.39
C ALA A 35 5.43 3.75 -8.47
N VAL A 36 5.51 4.43 -7.33
CA VAL A 36 6.16 5.73 -7.21
C VAL A 36 7.68 5.64 -7.41
N ALA A 37 8.33 4.67 -6.76
CA ALA A 37 9.77 4.45 -6.87
C ALA A 37 10.20 4.11 -8.31
N GLU A 38 9.40 3.31 -9.03
CA GLU A 38 9.64 2.97 -10.45
C GLU A 38 9.58 4.20 -11.37
N ARG A 39 8.84 5.25 -10.98
CA ARG A 39 8.72 6.51 -11.75
C ARG A 39 9.73 7.59 -11.34
N SER A 40 10.55 7.35 -10.32
CA SER A 40 11.52 8.32 -9.79
C SER A 40 12.95 7.80 -9.91
N ALA A 41 13.79 8.52 -10.65
CA ALA A 41 15.21 8.14 -10.82
C ALA A 41 15.94 8.02 -9.46
N LEU A 42 15.61 8.91 -8.51
CA LEU A 42 16.19 8.94 -7.16
C LEU A 42 15.78 7.72 -6.31
N LEU A 43 14.56 7.23 -6.49
CA LEU A 43 13.98 6.17 -5.65
C LEU A 43 13.94 4.80 -6.34
N SER A 44 14.35 4.70 -7.60
CA SER A 44 14.29 3.47 -8.41
C SER A 44 14.94 2.25 -7.71
N HIS A 45 16.06 2.46 -7.01
CA HIS A 45 16.76 1.44 -6.23
C HIS A 45 15.89 0.81 -5.12
N ARG A 46 14.85 1.50 -4.65
CA ARG A 46 13.92 1.03 -3.61
C ARG A 46 12.87 0.04 -4.13
N SER A 47 12.61 0.03 -5.45
CA SER A 47 11.55 -0.77 -6.07
C SER A 47 11.67 -2.27 -5.73
N GLY A 48 12.90 -2.81 -5.69
CA GLY A 48 13.16 -4.20 -5.37
C GLY A 48 12.76 -4.58 -3.93
N ALA A 49 13.15 -3.77 -2.94
CA ALA A 49 12.81 -4.00 -1.54
C ALA A 49 11.29 -3.88 -1.29
N LEU A 50 10.63 -2.94 -1.97
CA LEU A 50 9.19 -2.75 -1.89
C LEU A 50 8.42 -3.90 -2.54
N ARG A 51 8.94 -4.45 -3.65
CA ARG A 51 8.40 -5.68 -4.25
C ARG A 51 8.54 -6.86 -3.30
N ALA A 52 9.73 -7.09 -2.73
CA ALA A 52 9.96 -8.18 -1.78
C ALA A 52 9.03 -8.09 -0.57
N LEU A 53 8.73 -6.89 -0.07
CA LEU A 53 7.76 -6.68 1.00
C LEU A 53 6.33 -7.06 0.60
N ALA A 54 5.87 -6.62 -0.58
CA ALA A 54 4.56 -6.98 -1.09
C ALA A 54 4.45 -8.51 -1.28
N ASP A 55 5.45 -9.12 -1.89
CA ASP A 55 5.50 -10.57 -2.16
C ASP A 55 5.46 -11.38 -0.84
N ALA A 56 6.15 -10.92 0.20
CA ALA A 56 6.16 -11.59 1.51
C ALA A 56 4.82 -11.48 2.27
N LEU A 57 4.01 -10.45 1.98
CA LEU A 57 2.69 -10.26 2.57
C LEU A 57 1.58 -11.01 1.79
N GLU A 58 1.81 -11.35 0.53
CA GLU A 58 0.84 -11.96 -0.38
C GLU A 58 0.18 -13.22 0.21
N PRO A 59 0.91 -14.18 0.81
CA PRO A 59 0.30 -15.38 1.38
C PRO A 59 -0.62 -15.11 2.58
N TYR A 60 -0.51 -13.93 3.20
CA TYR A 60 -1.24 -13.56 4.41
C TYR A 60 -2.37 -12.56 4.15
N ARG A 61 -2.60 -12.21 2.88
CA ARG A 61 -3.62 -11.28 2.44
C ARG A 61 -4.99 -11.66 2.99
N LEU A 62 -5.67 -10.70 3.60
CA LEU A 62 -6.99 -10.90 4.17
C LEU A 62 -8.06 -10.72 3.09
N ALA A 63 -9.07 -11.59 3.12
CA ALA A 63 -10.30 -11.41 2.36
C ALA A 63 -11.16 -10.23 2.90
N ARG A 64 -10.96 -9.86 4.17
CA ARG A 64 -11.67 -8.74 4.78
C ARG A 64 -11.21 -7.42 4.16
N GLU A 65 -12.17 -6.54 3.90
CA GLU A 65 -11.89 -5.16 3.52
C GLU A 65 -11.18 -4.40 4.65
N ASP A 66 -10.15 -3.63 4.29
CA ASP A 66 -9.45 -2.69 5.16
C ASP A 66 -9.54 -1.29 4.52
N GLY A 67 -9.23 -0.25 5.28
CA GLY A 67 -9.35 1.13 4.82
C GLY A 67 -8.60 2.08 5.74
N PHE A 68 -8.27 3.26 5.22
CA PHE A 68 -7.63 4.30 6.02
C PHE A 68 -8.63 5.12 6.86
N TRP A 69 -9.93 4.94 6.61
CA TRP A 69 -11.01 5.66 7.26
C TRP A 69 -11.56 4.84 8.41
N GLN A 70 -11.51 5.37 9.64
CA GLN A 70 -11.95 4.60 10.81
C GLN A 70 -13.47 4.52 10.92
N GLU A 71 -14.23 5.59 10.67
CA GLU A 71 -15.70 5.54 10.70
C GLU A 71 -16.28 6.66 9.81
N ARG A 72 -17.40 6.40 9.11
CA ARG A 72 -18.27 7.35 8.36
C ARG A 72 -17.99 7.62 6.87
N ILE A 73 -17.82 6.58 6.05
CA ILE A 73 -18.06 6.72 4.59
C ILE A 73 -19.55 6.50 4.29
N SER A 74 -20.18 7.40 3.52
CA SER A 74 -21.56 7.18 3.06
C SER A 74 -21.62 6.05 2.04
N ALA A 75 -22.78 5.38 1.90
CA ALA A 75 -22.94 4.32 0.90
C ALA A 75 -22.64 4.78 -0.53
N ARG A 76 -23.02 6.03 -0.87
CA ARG A 76 -22.71 6.65 -2.16
C ARG A 76 -21.21 6.84 -2.36
N MET A 77 -20.51 7.35 -1.34
CA MET A 77 -19.06 7.55 -1.41
C MET A 77 -18.33 6.20 -1.48
N ARG A 78 -18.78 5.19 -0.73
CA ARG A 78 -18.24 3.83 -0.80
C ARG A 78 -18.36 3.25 -2.22
N ALA A 79 -19.54 3.34 -2.83
CA ALA A 79 -19.74 2.86 -4.20
C ALA A 79 -18.84 3.60 -5.21
N TRP A 80 -18.68 4.92 -5.03
CA TRP A 80 -17.78 5.71 -5.86
C TRP A 80 -16.31 5.28 -5.68
N VAL A 81 -15.84 5.08 -4.44
CA VAL A 81 -14.47 4.60 -4.17
C VAL A 81 -14.25 3.22 -4.80
N LEU A 82 -15.19 2.29 -4.64
CA LEU A 82 -15.07 0.96 -5.26
C LEU A 82 -15.02 1.01 -6.79
N ALA A 83 -15.73 1.95 -7.42
CA ALA A 83 -15.71 2.14 -8.87
C ALA A 83 -14.41 2.80 -9.38
N ASN A 84 -13.69 3.54 -8.54
CA ASN A 84 -12.49 4.30 -8.92
C ASN A 84 -11.20 3.78 -8.26
N ARG A 85 -11.27 2.69 -7.49
CA ARG A 85 -10.11 2.14 -6.78
C ARG A 85 -9.06 1.65 -7.76
N SER A 86 -7.79 1.82 -7.40
CA SER A 86 -6.68 1.29 -8.19
C SER A 86 -6.64 -0.24 -8.15
N ALA A 87 -6.00 -0.86 -9.14
CA ALA A 87 -5.79 -2.31 -9.16
C ALA A 87 -5.05 -2.82 -7.90
N ALA A 88 -4.13 -2.01 -7.36
CA ALA A 88 -3.46 -2.32 -6.09
C ALA A 88 -4.43 -2.28 -4.89
N ALA A 89 -5.34 -1.29 -4.86
CA ALA A 89 -6.35 -1.20 -3.80
C ALA A 89 -7.34 -2.37 -3.88
N GLU A 90 -7.75 -2.76 -5.08
CA GLU A 90 -8.56 -3.97 -5.30
C GLU A 90 -7.84 -5.24 -4.83
N HIS A 91 -6.61 -5.43 -5.28
CA HIS A 91 -5.81 -6.61 -4.95
C HIS A 91 -5.69 -6.81 -3.44
N TRP A 92 -5.34 -5.75 -2.71
CA TRP A 92 -5.18 -5.77 -1.25
C TRP A 92 -6.48 -5.55 -0.47
N ASN A 93 -7.66 -5.60 -1.09
CA ASN A 93 -8.95 -5.35 -0.44
C ASN A 93 -9.00 -4.05 0.38
N MET A 94 -8.44 -2.97 -0.18
CA MET A 94 -8.44 -1.64 0.43
C MET A 94 -9.56 -0.76 -0.13
N LEU A 95 -10.36 -0.16 0.75
CA LEU A 95 -11.35 0.85 0.40
C LEU A 95 -10.68 2.22 0.30
N THR A 96 -10.05 2.49 -0.84
CA THR A 96 -9.37 3.76 -1.13
C THR A 96 -9.29 4.03 -2.63
N ASP A 97 -9.34 5.31 -2.99
CA ASP A 97 -9.06 5.85 -4.33
C ASP A 97 -7.60 6.34 -4.46
N LEU A 98 -6.75 6.04 -3.47
CA LEU A 98 -5.33 6.38 -3.53
C LEU A 98 -4.67 5.65 -4.71
N ALA A 99 -3.99 6.46 -5.52
CA ALA A 99 -3.27 6.03 -6.69
C ALA A 99 -1.92 6.74 -6.72
N PRO A 100 -0.90 6.18 -7.41
CA PRO A 100 0.44 6.79 -7.48
C PRO A 100 0.41 8.25 -7.94
N GLU A 101 -0.55 8.61 -8.79
CA GLU A 101 -0.77 9.95 -9.34
C GLU A 101 -1.19 10.97 -8.26
N HIS A 102 -1.80 10.51 -7.17
CA HIS A 102 -2.25 11.34 -6.04
C HIS A 102 -1.17 11.56 -4.98
N LEU A 103 0.07 11.09 -5.19
CA LEU A 103 1.20 11.29 -4.28
C LEU A 103 2.16 12.37 -4.82
N PRO A 104 1.86 13.68 -4.63
CA PRO A 104 2.67 14.79 -5.15
C PRO A 104 4.06 14.90 -4.49
N TYR A 105 4.33 14.16 -3.41
CA TYR A 105 5.58 14.28 -2.63
C TYR A 105 6.74 13.39 -3.13
N ALA A 106 6.63 12.77 -4.30
CA ALA A 106 7.71 11.97 -4.89
C ALA A 106 8.45 12.66 -6.06
N SER A 107 8.00 13.85 -6.44
CA SER A 107 8.60 14.68 -7.50
C SER A 107 9.31 15.93 -6.95
N SER A 108 9.39 16.10 -5.64
CA SER A 108 10.07 17.24 -5.00
C SER A 108 10.99 16.74 -3.90
N GLY A 109 12.30 16.80 -4.15
CA GLY A 109 13.38 16.53 -3.20
C GLY A 109 14.40 15.53 -3.73
#